data_AF-A0A398BBV8-F1
#
_entry.id   AF-A0A398BBV8-F1
#
_cell.length_a   1.000
_cell.length_b   1.000
_cell.length_c   1.000
_cell.angle_alpha   90.00
_cell.angle_beta   90.00
_cell.angle_gamma   90.00
#
_symmetry.space_group_name_H-M   'P 1'
#
loop_
_entity.id
_entity.type
_entity.pdbx_description
1 polymer ?
#
loop_
_entity_poly.entity_id
_entity_poly.type
_entity_poly.pdbx_seq_one_letter_code
_entity_poly.pdbx_strand_id
1 'polypeptide(L)' 'MSIEGVDGQFLYYQEESGLFRIDKNNGQKKRLIIPSTIIVVIEDDYIYYIKDDKQGYLYKATKDGQNKMILL' A
#
# COMPACT_ATOMS: atom_id res chain seq x y z
N MET A 1 7.07 -6.72 -10.41
CA MET A 1 6.90 -5.33 -9.95
C MET A 1 5.76 -4.72 -10.74
N SER A 2 4.78 -4.14 -10.06
CA SER A 2 3.63 -3.45 -10.64
C SER A 2 3.50 -2.06 -10.02
N ILE A 3 3.06 -1.08 -10.81
CA ILE A 3 2.75 0.27 -10.30
C ILE A 3 1.30 0.27 -9.86
N GLU A 4 1.05 0.65 -8.60
CA GLU A 4 -0.28 0.62 -7.99
C GLU A 4 -0.90 2.02 -7.89
N GLY A 5 -0.10 3.07 -7.97
CA GLY A 5 -0.60 4.44 -7.91
C GLY A 5 0.49 5.50 -7.93
N VAL A 6 0.08 6.74 -8.16
CA VAL A 6 0.96 7.92 -8.15
C VAL A 6 0.20 9.11 -7.60
N ASP A 7 0.87 9.96 -6.82
CA ASP A 7 0.36 11.27 -6.43
C ASP A 7 1.41 12.37 -6.62
N GLY A 8 1.19 13.54 -5.99
CA GLY A 8 2.08 14.69 -6.08
C GLY A 8 3.52 14.40 -5.65
N GLN A 9 3.73 13.61 -4.58
CA GLN A 9 5.06 13.38 -4.00
C GLN A 9 5.57 11.95 -4.21
N PHE A 10 4.67 10.96 -4.26
CA PHE A 10 5.07 9.56 -4.21
C PHE A 10 4.63 8.77 -5.44
N LEU A 11 5.46 7.78 -5.81
CA LEU A 11 5.09 6.65 -6.64
C LEU A 11 4.89 5.43 -5.73
N TYR A 12 3.82 4.69 -5.94
CA TYR A 12 3.49 3.49 -5.19
C TYR A 12 3.57 2.28 -6.08
N TYR A 13 4.20 1.22 -5.59
CA TYR A 13 4.45 0.04 -6.38
C TYR A 13 4.56 -1.21 -5.51
N GLN A 14 4.18 -2.33 -6.09
CA GLN A 14 4.20 -3.63 -5.44
C GLN A 14 5.32 -4.51 -6.00
N GLU A 15 6.03 -5.16 -5.08
CA GLU A 15 7.01 -6.21 -5.34
C GLU A 15 6.61 -7.46 -4.53
N GLU A 16 7.26 -8.60 -4.74
CA GLU A 16 6.99 -9.83 -3.98
C GLU A 16 7.05 -9.60 -2.46
N SER A 17 7.91 -8.69 -2.02
CA SER A 17 8.13 -8.36 -0.61
C SER A 17 7.16 -7.32 -0.02
N GLY A 18 6.14 -6.89 -0.78
CA GLY A 18 5.05 -6.05 -0.30
C GLY A 18 4.84 -4.76 -1.08
N LEU A 19 4.05 -3.85 -0.49
CA LEU A 19 3.73 -2.55 -1.05
C LEU A 19 4.73 -1.50 -0.55
N PHE A 20 5.26 -0.71 -1.48
CA PHE A 20 6.23 0.34 -1.22
C PHE A 20 5.75 1.68 -1.77
N ARG A 21 6.31 2.75 -1.21
CA ARG A 21 6.31 4.07 -1.85
C ARG A 21 7.74 4.57 -2.01
N ILE A 22 7.98 5.35 -3.06
CA ILE A 22 9.23 6.07 -3.28
C ILE A 22 8.94 7.56 -3.44
N ASP A 23 9.70 8.39 -2.74
CA ASP A 23 9.65 9.85 -2.92
C ASP A 23 10.28 10.21 -4.28
N LYS A 24 9.53 10.92 -5.12
CA LYS A 24 9.98 11.27 -6.48
C LYS A 24 11.10 12.30 -6.51
N ASN A 25 11.28 13.08 -5.44
CA ASN A 25 12.26 14.16 -5.38
C ASN A 25 13.63 13.65 -4.90
N ASN A 26 13.65 12.72 -3.94
CA ASN A 26 14.90 12.26 -3.32
C ASN A 26 15.15 10.74 -3.42
N GLY A 27 14.21 9.98 -4.00
CA GLY A 27 14.36 8.54 -4.20
C GLY A 27 14.24 7.69 -2.93
N GLN A 28 13.87 8.28 -1.78
CA GLN A 28 13.73 7.51 -0.54
C GLN A 28 12.55 6.53 -0.64
N LYS A 29 12.86 5.24 -0.45
CA LYS A 29 11.90 4.13 -0.45
C LYS A 29 11.43 3.81 0.98
N LYS A 30 10.14 3.59 1.15
CA LYS A 30 9.53 3.09 2.40
C LYS A 30 8.58 1.93 2.11
N ARG A 31 8.64 0.85 2.89
CA ARG A 31 7.65 -0.22 2.87
C ARG A 31 6.41 0.18 3.69
N LEU A 32 5.23 -0.01 3.12
CA LEU A 32 3.94 0.33 3.72
C LEU A 32 3.24 -0.91 4.28
N ILE A 33 3.25 -2.00 3.50
CA ILE A 33 2.56 -3.25 3.82
C ILE A 33 3.51 -4.42 3.60
N ILE A 34 3.40 -5.42 4.47
CA ILE A 34 4.17 -6.66 4.43
C ILE A 34 3.69 -7.57 3.28
N PRO A 35 4.51 -8.55 2.83
CA PRO A 35 4.07 -9.54 1.85
C PRO A 35 2.83 -10.28 2.37
N SER A 36 2.01 -10.82 1.46
CA SER A 36 0.62 -11.34 1.62
C SER A 36 -0.52 -10.35 1.33
N THR A 37 -0.34 -9.41 0.39
CA THR A 37 -1.43 -8.51 -0.05
C THR A 37 -1.86 -8.85 -1.47
N ILE A 38 -3.15 -9.11 -1.67
CA ILE A 38 -3.70 -9.59 -2.96
C ILE A 38 -4.20 -8.42 -3.81
N ILE A 39 -4.83 -7.43 -3.19
CA ILE A 39 -5.42 -6.26 -3.85
C ILE A 39 -4.96 -5.02 -3.11
N VAL A 40 -4.57 -3.99 -3.86
CA VAL A 40 -4.21 -2.67 -3.34
C VAL A 40 -4.92 -1.62 -4.19
N VAL A 41 -5.63 -0.70 -3.53
CA VAL A 41 -6.16 0.52 -4.15
C VAL A 41 -5.67 1.72 -3.33
N ILE A 42 -5.17 2.73 -4.03
CA ILE A 42 -4.62 3.95 -3.41
C ILE A 42 -5.47 5.12 -3.87
N GLU A 43 -6.21 5.70 -2.92
CA GLU A 43 -7.19 6.75 -3.20
C GLU A 43 -7.22 7.74 -2.03
N ASP A 44 -7.34 9.03 -2.36
CA ASP A 44 -7.30 10.14 -1.41
C ASP A 44 -6.10 10.07 -0.45
N ASP A 45 -6.34 9.87 0.85
CA ASP A 45 -5.33 9.78 1.90
C ASP A 45 -5.07 8.34 2.37
N TYR A 46 -5.66 7.36 1.68
CA TYR A 46 -5.74 5.99 2.17
C TYR A 46 -5.23 4.93 1.19
N ILE A 47 -4.88 3.79 1.78
CA ILE A 47 -4.55 2.55 1.11
C ILE A 47 -5.59 1.53 1.56
N TYR A 48 -6.29 0.96 0.59
CA TYR A 48 -7.25 -0.12 0.80
C TYR A 48 -6.64 -1.42 0.30
N TYR A 49 -6.73 -2.47 1.09
CA TYR A 49 -6.08 -3.72 0.73
C TYR A 49 -6.72 -4.96 1.34
N ILE A 50 -6.56 -6.10 0.66
CA ILE A 50 -6.98 -7.42 1.17
C ILE A 50 -5.72 -8.26 1.41
N LYS A 51 -5.65 -8.88 2.59
CA LYS A 51 -4.58 -9.82 2.92
C LYS A 51 -4.91 -11.23 2.44
N ASP A 52 -3.87 -11.96 2.10
CA ASP A 52 -3.93 -13.40 1.87
C ASP A 52 -3.83 -14.17 3.20
N ASP A 53 -4.84 -14.00 4.05
CA ASP A 53 -4.93 -14.64 5.38
C ASP A 53 -6.16 -15.55 5.51
N LYS A 54 -6.74 -15.96 4.37
CA LYS A 54 -7.95 -16.78 4.22
C LYS A 54 -9.24 -16.18 4.80
N GLN A 55 -9.18 -15.04 5.48
CA GLN A 55 -10.36 -14.35 5.99
C GLN A 55 -10.95 -13.41 4.93
N GLY A 56 -10.08 -12.83 4.09
CA GLY A 56 -10.51 -11.97 2.98
C GLY A 56 -11.04 -10.60 3.44
N TYR A 57 -10.69 -10.16 4.64
CA TYR A 57 -11.10 -8.87 5.16
C TYR A 57 -10.52 -7.72 4.34
N LEU A 58 -11.31 -6.65 4.22
CA LEU A 58 -10.85 -5.40 3.64
C LEU A 58 -10.20 -4.57 4.74
N TYR A 59 -8.97 -4.17 4.54
CA TYR A 59 -8.23 -3.30 5.43
C TYR A 59 -8.11 -1.89 4.85
N LYS A 60 -7.98 -0.93 5.75
CA LYS A 60 -7.70 0.48 5.44
C LYS A 60 -6.48 0.93 6.25
N ALA A 61 -5.57 1.65 5.61
CA ALA A 61 -4.41 2.28 6.23
C ALA A 61 -4.21 3.69 5.67
N THR A 62 -3.53 4.57 6.39
CA THR A 62 -3.09 5.86 5.84
C THR A 62 -2.00 5.66 4.79
N LYS A 63 -1.81 6.63 3.88
CA LYS A 63 -0.77 6.60 2.81
C LYS A 63 0.68 6.47 3.27
N ASP A 64 0.93 6.66 4.56
CA ASP A 64 2.22 6.43 5.20
C ASP A 64 2.37 5.03 5.83
N GLY A 65 1.33 4.20 5.69
CA GLY A 65 1.25 2.83 6.18
C GLY A 65 0.85 2.70 7.65
N GLN A 66 0.41 3.78 8.29
CA GLN A 66 -0.04 3.78 9.69
C GLN A 66 -1.55 3.52 9.81
N ASN A 67 -2.06 3.50 11.05
CA ASN A 67 -3.49 3.42 11.37
C ASN A 67 -4.25 2.30 10.65
N LYS A 68 -3.68 1.10 10.66
CA LYS A 68 -4.24 -0.08 10.00
C LYS A 68 -5.48 -0.56 10.75
N MET A 69 -6.62 -0.65 10.07
CA MET A 69 -7.88 -1.14 10.63
C MET A 69 -8.60 -2.07 9.66
N ILE A 70 -9.39 -2.98 10.19
CA ILE A 70 -10.37 -3.75 9.40
C ILE A 70 -11.52 -2.80 9.07
N LEU A 71 -11.94 -2.82 7.81
CA LEU A 71 -13.04 -2.02 7.29
C LEU A 71 -14.30 -2.87 7.09
N LEU A 72 -14.15 -4.09 6.55
CA LEU A 72 -15.20 -5.08 6.32
C LEU A 72 -14.66 -6.49 6.59
#